data_AF-A0A4Y9V467-F1
#
_entry.id   AF-A0A4Y9V467-F1
#
_cell.length_a   1.000
_cell.length_b   1.000
_cell.length_c   1.000
_cell.angle_alpha   90.00
_cell.angle_beta   90.00
_cell.angle_gamma   90.00
#
_symmetry.space_group_name_H-M   'P 1'
#
loop_
_entity.id
_entity.type
_entity.pdbx_description
1 polymer ?
#
loop_
_entity_poly.entity_id
_entity_poly.type
_entity_poly.pdbx_seq_one_letter_code
_entity_poly.pdbx_strand_id
1 'polypeptide(L)'
;MSWSGFGKGLGGIAVAVAIVVGAGGAEVSATPLTPFRYEAQAQRHCPHDQVVWLDFRKGIYYGKGQKRYGQGFDGSFVCLSEARDSLYRRSLLGLR
;
A
#
# COMPACT_ATOMS: atom_id res chain seq x y z
N MET A 1 -15.68 11.91 57.62
CA MET A 1 -14.83 10.95 58.35
C MET A 1 -15.59 9.66 58.55
N SER A 2 -14.85 8.57 58.64
CA SER A 2 -15.25 7.22 59.02
C SER A 2 -15.66 6.25 57.91
N TRP A 3 -14.74 5.30 57.78
CA TRP A 3 -14.56 4.17 56.89
C TRP A 3 -15.36 2.95 57.37
N SER A 4 -15.87 2.14 56.42
CA SER A 4 -16.07 0.66 56.49
C SER A 4 -16.81 0.23 55.20
N GLY A 5 -16.46 -0.82 54.47
CA GLY A 5 -15.52 -1.88 54.71
C GLY A 5 -15.08 -2.58 53.41
N PHE A 6 -13.95 -3.25 53.53
CA PHE A 6 -13.37 -4.14 52.54
C PHE A 6 -14.20 -5.43 52.45
N GLY A 7 -14.84 -5.67 51.31
CA GLY A 7 -15.50 -6.93 50.97
C GLY A 7 -14.84 -7.55 49.73
N LYS A 8 -13.94 -8.52 49.96
CA LYS A 8 -13.30 -9.31 48.91
C LYS A 8 -14.34 -10.25 48.28
N GLY A 9 -14.57 -10.14 46.98
CA GLY A 9 -15.33 -11.11 46.20
C GLY A 9 -14.51 -11.60 45.01
N LEU A 10 -13.81 -12.72 45.17
CA LEU A 10 -13.34 -13.53 44.04
C LEU A 10 -14.56 -14.19 43.42
N GLY A 11 -14.85 -13.92 42.15
CA GLY A 11 -15.98 -14.57 41.48
C GLY A 11 -16.01 -14.32 39.99
N GLY A 12 -15.55 -15.30 39.22
CA GLY A 12 -16.10 -15.64 37.91
C GLY A 12 -15.62 -14.79 36.73
N ILE A 13 -14.55 -15.27 36.08
CA ILE A 13 -14.22 -14.90 34.70
C ILE A 13 -15.16 -15.69 33.76
N ALA A 14 -15.90 -15.02 32.89
CA ALA A 14 -16.37 -15.61 31.62
C ALA A 14 -16.62 -14.48 30.61
N VAL A 15 -15.57 -14.07 29.92
CA VAL A 15 -15.63 -13.15 28.77
C VAL A 15 -15.93 -13.98 27.53
N ALA A 16 -17.12 -13.85 26.96
CA ALA A 16 -17.46 -14.41 25.66
C ALA A 16 -17.39 -13.30 24.59
N VAL A 17 -16.24 -13.18 23.92
CA VAL A 17 -16.08 -12.30 22.75
C VAL A 17 -16.31 -13.15 21.49
N ALA A 18 -17.43 -12.93 20.81
CA ALA A 18 -17.70 -13.49 19.49
C ALA A 18 -16.92 -12.68 18.44
N ILE A 19 -15.81 -13.22 17.94
CA ILE A 19 -15.05 -12.60 16.85
C ILE A 19 -15.66 -13.09 15.53
N VAL A 20 -16.41 -12.22 14.86
CA VAL A 20 -16.90 -12.47 13.50
C VAL A 20 -15.71 -12.33 12.54
N VAL A 21 -15.16 -13.46 12.10
CA VAL A 21 -14.17 -13.49 11.01
C VAL A 21 -14.94 -13.46 9.69
N GLY A 22 -15.20 -12.26 9.21
CA GLY A 22 -15.68 -12.00 7.86
C GLY A 22 -14.68 -11.10 7.14
N ALA A 23 -13.55 -11.65 6.70
CA ALA A 23 -12.67 -10.97 5.75
C ALA A 23 -12.86 -11.65 4.40
N GLY A 24 -13.66 -11.03 3.54
CA GLY A 24 -13.74 -11.39 2.14
C GLY A 24 -12.32 -11.46 1.58
N GLY A 25 -12.00 -12.58 0.93
CA GLY A 25 -10.79 -12.68 0.14
C GLY A 25 -10.87 -11.65 -0.96
N ALA A 26 -10.26 -10.48 -0.73
CA ALA A 26 -9.72 -9.73 -1.85
C ALA A 26 -8.67 -10.68 -2.43
N GLU A 27 -9.00 -11.27 -3.57
CA GLU A 27 -8.01 -11.81 -4.49
C GLU A 27 -6.94 -10.73 -4.66
N VAL A 28 -5.86 -10.84 -3.88
CA VAL A 28 -4.64 -10.11 -4.12
C VAL A 28 -4.09 -10.78 -5.37
N SER A 29 -4.64 -10.39 -6.51
CA SER A 29 -4.02 -10.65 -7.79
C SER A 29 -2.72 -9.88 -7.70
N ALA A 30 -1.67 -10.59 -7.29
CA ALA A 30 -0.32 -10.09 -7.34
C ALA A 30 0.02 -9.99 -8.81
N THR A 31 -0.52 -8.98 -9.49
CA THR A 31 -0.16 -8.64 -10.86
C THR A 31 1.35 -8.43 -10.81
N PRO A 32 2.14 -9.32 -11.42
CA PRO A 32 3.58 -9.24 -11.30
C PRO A 32 3.97 -7.89 -11.87
N LEU A 33 4.55 -7.02 -11.04
CA LEU A 33 5.09 -5.75 -11.50
C LEU A 33 6.05 -6.04 -12.63
N THR A 34 5.79 -5.46 -13.80
CA THR A 34 6.70 -5.52 -14.94
C THR A 34 7.54 -4.24 -15.01
N PRO A 35 8.70 -4.17 -14.32
CA PRO A 35 9.59 -3.03 -14.44
C PRO A 35 10.19 -2.95 -15.83
N PHE A 36 9.94 -1.84 -16.52
CA PHE A 36 10.54 -1.54 -17.80
C PHE A 36 11.64 -0.49 -17.65
N ARG A 37 12.74 -0.70 -18.36
CA ARG A 37 13.84 0.27 -18.41
C ARG A 37 13.49 1.52 -19.23
N TYR A 38 12.56 1.39 -20.18
CA TYR A 38 12.19 2.46 -21.10
C TYR A 38 10.68 2.73 -21.08
N GLU A 39 10.29 4.00 -21.07
CA GLU A 39 8.87 4.42 -21.09
C GLU A 39 8.14 3.87 -22.32
N ALA A 40 8.77 3.89 -23.49
CA ALA A 40 8.16 3.41 -24.73
C ALA A 40 7.77 1.93 -24.67
N GLN A 41 8.48 1.12 -23.87
CA GLN A 41 8.16 -0.28 -23.66
C GLN A 41 6.95 -0.44 -22.73
N ALA A 42 6.94 0.30 -21.62
CA ALA A 42 5.80 0.34 -20.70
C ALA A 42 4.52 0.86 -21.39
N GLN A 43 4.64 1.85 -22.27
CA GLN A 43 3.49 2.40 -23.00
C GLN A 43 2.84 1.39 -23.94
N ARG A 44 3.62 0.47 -24.51
CA ARG A 44 3.10 -0.63 -25.34
C ARG A 44 2.45 -1.72 -24.50
N HIS A 45 3.00 -1.97 -23.30
CA HIS A 45 2.43 -2.92 -22.35
C HIS A 45 1.10 -2.42 -21.79
N CYS A 46 1.01 -1.11 -21.56
CA CYS A 46 -0.13 -0.45 -20.94
C CYS A 46 -0.74 0.60 -21.86
N PRO A 47 -1.51 0.16 -22.87
CA PRO A 47 -2.25 1.07 -23.73
C PRO A 47 -3.48 1.67 -23.02
N HIS A 48 -4.06 0.94 -22.05
CA HIS A 48 -5.24 1.37 -21.28
C HIS A 48 -4.88 2.04 -19.95
N ASP A 49 -3.61 1.98 -19.55
CA ASP A 49 -3.12 2.50 -18.28
C ASP A 49 -2.08 3.61 -18.50
N GLN A 50 -1.88 4.43 -17.47
CA GLN A 50 -0.85 5.46 -17.47
C GLN A 50 0.49 4.87 -17.03
N VAL A 51 1.55 5.19 -17.77
CA VAL A 51 2.92 4.86 -17.37
C VAL A 51 3.35 5.79 -16.23
N VAL A 52 3.85 5.20 -15.16
CA VAL A 52 4.42 5.90 -14.00
C VAL A 52 5.87 5.45 -13.80
N TRP A 53 6.67 6.35 -13.25
CA TRP A 53 8.03 6.03 -12.85
C TRP A 53 8.02 5.58 -11.40
N LEU A 54 8.35 4.32 -11.13
CA LEU A 54 8.41 3.74 -9.79
C LEU A 54 9.85 3.75 -9.28
N ASP A 55 10.07 4.26 -8.08
CA ASP A 55 11.34 4.22 -7.36
C ASP A 55 11.28 3.10 -6.31
N PHE A 56 12.06 2.03 -6.50
CA PHE A 56 12.03 0.85 -5.63
C PHE A 56 12.62 1.14 -4.24
N ARG A 57 13.62 2.02 -4.16
CA ARG A 57 14.24 2.45 -2.91
C ARG A 57 13.26 3.17 -1.97
N LYS A 58 12.46 4.09 -2.52
CA LYS A 58 11.50 4.88 -1.75
C LYS A 58 10.14 4.19 -1.63
N GLY A 59 9.85 3.22 -2.50
CA GLY A 59 8.51 2.62 -2.61
C GLY A 59 7.45 3.63 -3.07
N ILE A 60 7.88 4.59 -3.90
CA ILE A 60 7.05 5.71 -4.35
C ILE A 60 7.06 5.76 -5.87
N TYR A 61 5.88 5.95 -6.47
CA TYR A 61 5.77 6.21 -7.90
C TYR A 61 5.43 7.68 -8.21
N TYR A 62 5.91 8.12 -9.36
CA TYR A 62 5.79 9.48 -9.90
C TYR A 62 5.06 9.42 -11.25
N GLY A 63 4.12 10.34 -11.46
CA GLY A 63 3.47 10.50 -12.76
C GLY A 63 4.30 11.35 -13.73
N LYS A 64 4.02 11.25 -15.02
CA LYS A 64 4.74 11.92 -16.13
C LYS A 64 4.91 13.45 -15.98
N GLY A 65 4.05 14.12 -15.22
CA GLY A 65 4.14 15.56 -14.94
C GLY A 65 5.02 15.95 -13.76
N GLN A 66 5.62 15.00 -13.04
CA GLN A 66 6.44 15.29 -11.86
C GLN A 66 7.92 15.40 -12.22
N LYS A 67 8.67 16.32 -11.59
CA LYS A 67 10.11 16.54 -11.86
C LYS A 67 10.99 15.30 -11.70
N ARG A 68 10.56 14.34 -10.88
CA ARG A 68 11.29 13.10 -10.58
C ARG A 68 10.90 11.92 -11.50
N TYR A 69 10.00 12.14 -12.45
CA TYR A 69 9.64 11.11 -13.41
C TYR A 69 10.81 10.80 -14.34
N GLY A 70 11.19 9.51 -14.43
CA GLY A 70 12.39 9.08 -15.16
C GLY A 70 13.71 9.49 -14.47
N GLN A 71 13.64 9.95 -13.22
CA GLN A 71 14.80 10.44 -12.48
C GLN A 71 15.26 9.37 -11.49
N GLY A 72 16.52 8.96 -11.64
CA GLY A 72 17.14 7.91 -10.83
C GLY A 72 17.47 6.68 -11.66
N PHE A 73 18.44 5.89 -11.18
CA PHE A 73 18.81 4.60 -11.77
C PHE A 73 18.13 3.42 -11.08
N ASP A 74 17.62 3.64 -9.86
CA ASP A 74 17.00 2.64 -8.99
C ASP A 74 15.48 2.56 -9.19
N GLY A 75 14.99 3.10 -10.31
CA GLY A 75 13.59 3.12 -10.67
C GLY A 75 13.34 2.48 -12.03
N SER A 76 12.08 2.20 -12.31
CA SER A 76 11.64 1.66 -13.60
C SER A 76 10.27 2.19 -13.97
N PHE A 77 9.97 2.17 -15.26
CA PHE A 77 8.64 2.48 -15.77
C PHE A 77 7.73 1.29 -15.53
N VAL A 78 6.59 1.52 -14.91
CA VAL A 78 5.55 0.52 -14.63
C VAL A 78 4.19 1.13 -14.91
N CYS A 79 3.16 0.31 -14.95
CA CYS A 79 1.81 0.82 -15.14
C CYS A 79 1.20 1.24 -13.81
N LEU A 80 0.34 2.25 -13.88
CA LEU A 80 -0.27 2.83 -12.69
C LEU A 80 -1.12 1.83 -11.91
N SER A 81 -1.84 0.94 -12.61
CA SER A 81 -2.60 -0.16 -12.02
C SER A 81 -1.68 -1.09 -11.23
N GLU A 82 -0.65 -1.67 -11.87
CA GLU A 82 0.34 -2.55 -11.21
C GLU A 82 0.99 -1.89 -9.98
N ALA A 83 1.37 -0.61 -10.09
CA ALA A 83 1.94 0.12 -8.97
C ALA A 83 0.94 0.28 -7.81
N ARG A 84 -0.35 0.43 -8.12
CA ARG A 84 -1.43 0.57 -7.14
C ARG A 84 -1.79 -0.77 -6.51
N ASP A 85 -1.89 -1.84 -7.32
CA ASP A 85 -2.11 -3.21 -6.87
C ASP A 85 -0.98 -3.67 -5.93
N SER A 86 0.24 -3.24 -6.22
CA SER A 86 1.41 -3.51 -5.40
C SER A 86 1.55 -2.62 -4.16
N LEU A 87 0.51 -1.83 -3.85
CA LEU A 87 0.44 -0.96 -2.67
C LEU A 87 1.55 0.10 -2.59
N TYR A 88 2.18 0.46 -3.72
CA TYR A 88 3.15 1.55 -3.73
C TYR A 88 2.47 2.90 -3.52
N ARG A 89 3.16 3.81 -2.83
CA ARG A 89 2.59 5.11 -2.47
C ARG A 89 2.76 6.10 -3.62
N ARG A 90 1.70 6.83 -3.98
CA ARG A 90 1.83 7.93 -4.95
C ARG A 90 2.61 9.07 -4.34
N SER A 91 3.61 9.61 -5.06
CA SER A 91 4.13 10.93 -4.71
C SER A 91 3.08 11.97 -5.08
N LEU A 92 2.41 12.53 -4.07
CA LEU A 92 1.37 13.54 -4.29
C LEU A 92 1.94 14.90 -4.67
N LEU A 93 3.21 15.16 -4.37
CA LEU A 93 3.83 16.48 -4.53
C LEU A 93 5.11 16.47 -5.37
N GLY A 94 5.64 15.31 -5.77
CA GLY A 94 6.95 15.23 -6.44
C GLY A 94 8.11 15.83 -5.62
N LEU A 95 7.90 16.02 -4.31
CA LEU A 95 8.75 16.80 -3.44
C LEU A 95 9.04 16.03 -2.15
N ARG A 96 10.34 15.91 -1.89
CA ARG A 96 11.04 15.36 -0.70
C ARG A 96 11.05 13.84 -0.59
#